data_AF-A0A848WED1-F1
#
_entry.id   AF-A0A848WED1-F1
#
_cell.length_a   1.000
_cell.length_b   1.000
_cell.length_c   1.000
_cell.angle_alpha   90.00
_cell.angle_beta   90.00
_cell.angle_gamma   90.00
#
_symmetry.space_group_name_H-M   'P 1'
#
loop_
_entity.id
_entity.type
_entity.pdbx_description
1 polymer ?
#
loop_
_entity_poly.entity_id
_entity_poly.type
_entity_poly.pdbx_seq_one_letter_code
_entity_poly.pdbx_strand_id
1 'polypeptide(L)'
;MRAGLQAYFAQFRALSETYWSSHVERGLEEFRDRGIGGATWASGTRWKPGLPQVEIDRIEAEFGAKFPGEYRAFLATLNAPDRPAHWYLYQGSVIEPAPDGNIFCDWTEDFADARRAERKLISGILFDVEHGAIWQDEWGIRPRDHSELAAHITSLVENAPKLVPLHSHRFLVAGLDLEPAPVLSIMQSDVIYYAESIEHCLAADFPDLAPGLEPPEVTVDEAACLEALRAVPFWGGLLS
;
A
#
# COMPACT_ATOMS: atom_id res chain seq x y z
N MET A 1 1.28 -19.67 -8.38
CA MET A 1 2.22 -18.69 -8.95
C MET A 1 1.99 -18.61 -10.45
N ARG A 2 1.22 -17.59 -10.83
CA ARG A 2 0.85 -17.23 -12.20
C ARG A 2 2.06 -17.11 -13.13
N ALA A 3 1.92 -17.65 -14.35
CA ALA A 3 2.96 -17.60 -15.37
C ALA A 3 3.27 -16.13 -15.76
N GLY A 4 4.54 -15.82 -15.98
CA GLY A 4 4.98 -14.48 -16.42
C GLY A 4 5.16 -13.44 -15.31
N LEU A 5 4.63 -13.66 -14.11
CA LEU A 5 4.71 -12.71 -12.97
C LEU A 5 6.16 -12.29 -12.65
N GLN A 6 7.05 -13.27 -12.51
CA GLN A 6 8.47 -13.02 -12.23
C GLN A 6 9.16 -12.23 -13.35
N ALA A 7 8.78 -12.49 -14.61
CA ALA A 7 9.31 -11.79 -15.76
C ALA A 7 8.81 -10.35 -15.83
N TYR A 8 7.54 -10.10 -15.48
CA TYR A 8 6.98 -8.77 -15.36
C TYR A 8 7.75 -7.94 -14.31
N PHE A 9 7.92 -8.45 -13.09
CA PHE A 9 8.66 -7.73 -12.05
C PHE A 9 10.12 -7.48 -12.43
N ALA A 10 10.78 -8.41 -13.12
CA ALA A 10 12.13 -8.20 -13.63
C ALA A 10 12.20 -7.10 -14.70
N GLN A 11 11.20 -7.01 -15.59
CA GLN A 11 11.11 -5.94 -16.58
C GLN A 11 10.80 -4.59 -15.92
N PHE A 12 9.83 -4.57 -15.00
CA PHE A 12 9.50 -3.38 -14.20
C PHE A 12 10.73 -2.86 -13.46
N ARG A 13 11.52 -3.75 -12.85
CA ARG A 13 12.80 -3.41 -12.22
C ARG A 13 13.75 -2.71 -13.19
N ALA A 14 13.99 -3.32 -14.37
CA ALA A 14 14.93 -2.79 -15.34
C ALA A 14 14.51 -1.41 -15.88
N LEU A 15 13.22 -1.25 -16.18
CA LEU A 15 12.66 0.01 -16.68
C LEU A 15 12.68 1.11 -15.61
N SER A 16 12.26 0.80 -14.39
CA SER A 16 12.27 1.77 -13.27
C SER A 16 13.68 2.22 -12.90
N GLU A 17 14.66 1.30 -12.86
CA GLU A 17 16.07 1.68 -12.63
C GLU A 17 16.63 2.51 -13.79
N THR A 18 16.19 2.26 -15.03
CA THR A 18 16.54 3.10 -16.18
C THR A 18 15.97 4.50 -16.02
N TYR A 19 14.68 4.61 -15.69
CA TYR A 19 14.00 5.87 -15.41
C TYR A 19 14.75 6.65 -14.33
N TRP A 20 14.99 6.05 -13.16
CA TRP A 20 15.66 6.70 -12.04
C TRP A 20 17.10 7.12 -12.34
N SER A 21 17.80 6.42 -13.23
CA SER A 21 19.17 6.78 -13.63
C SER A 21 19.27 8.09 -14.41
N SER A 22 18.20 8.46 -15.12
CA SER A 22 18.10 9.68 -15.91
C SER A 22 17.09 10.70 -15.37
N HIS A 23 16.41 10.36 -14.27
CA HIS A 23 15.37 11.19 -13.68
C HIS A 23 15.96 12.46 -13.05
N VAL A 24 15.32 13.59 -13.35
CA VAL A 24 15.57 14.86 -12.68
C VAL A 24 14.55 14.99 -11.55
N GLU A 25 15.05 15.12 -10.33
CA GLU A 25 14.21 15.25 -9.14
C GLU A 25 13.33 16.49 -9.23
N ARG A 26 12.05 16.32 -8.91
CA ARG A 26 11.08 17.41 -8.88
C ARG A 26 11.24 18.20 -7.58
N GLY A 27 11.43 19.51 -7.68
CA GLY A 27 11.54 20.39 -6.51
C GLY A 27 10.19 20.78 -5.92
N LEU A 28 10.21 21.33 -4.70
CA LEU A 28 9.03 21.85 -3.97
C LEU A 28 8.14 22.78 -4.81
N GLU A 29 8.75 23.63 -5.64
CA GLU A 29 8.03 24.59 -6.48
C GLU A 29 7.10 23.89 -7.48
N GLU A 30 7.50 22.75 -8.06
CA GLU A 30 6.64 22.01 -8.99
C GLU A 30 5.38 21.48 -8.30
N PHE A 31 5.51 20.96 -7.08
CA PHE A 31 4.37 20.47 -6.30
C PHE A 31 3.42 21.61 -5.90
N ARG A 32 3.97 22.78 -5.55
CA ARG A 32 3.19 24.00 -5.25
C ARG A 32 2.45 24.51 -6.49
N ASP A 33 3.11 24.58 -7.63
CA ASP A 33 2.52 25.06 -8.89
C ASP A 33 1.38 24.16 -9.38
N ARG A 34 1.53 22.84 -9.19
CA ARG A 34 0.47 21.87 -9.50
C ARG A 34 -0.66 21.88 -8.48
N GLY A 35 -0.41 22.40 -7.28
CA GLY A 35 -1.35 22.35 -6.16
C GLY A 35 -1.70 20.91 -5.77
N ILE A 36 -0.74 19.99 -5.88
CA ILE A 36 -0.92 18.57 -5.54
C ILE A 36 0.32 18.12 -4.77
N GLY A 37 0.13 17.68 -3.52
CA GLY A 37 1.19 17.04 -2.73
C GLY A 37 1.53 15.65 -3.25
N GLY A 38 2.68 15.11 -2.87
CA GLY A 38 3.10 13.78 -3.29
C GLY A 38 4.53 13.46 -2.91
N ALA A 39 5.13 12.56 -3.66
CA ALA A 39 6.54 12.20 -3.53
C ALA A 39 7.27 12.32 -4.86
N THR A 40 8.58 12.57 -4.80
CA THR A 40 9.50 12.40 -5.93
C THR A 40 10.59 11.40 -5.57
N TRP A 41 11.04 10.65 -6.56
CA TRP A 41 12.15 9.73 -6.41
C TRP A 41 13.47 10.47 -6.29
N ALA A 42 14.39 9.97 -5.46
CA ALA A 42 15.78 10.43 -5.48
C ALA A 42 16.44 9.97 -6.79
N SER A 43 17.29 10.80 -7.38
CA SER A 43 18.02 10.50 -8.61
C SER A 43 18.96 9.32 -8.37
N GLY A 44 19.01 8.39 -9.32
CA GLY A 44 19.83 7.17 -9.21
C GLY A 44 19.32 6.15 -8.18
N THR A 45 18.06 6.25 -7.75
CA THR A 45 17.38 5.19 -6.98
C THR A 45 17.48 3.85 -7.69
N ARG A 46 17.64 2.77 -6.92
CA ARG A 46 17.57 1.39 -7.38
C ARG A 46 16.71 0.56 -6.45
N TRP A 47 16.33 -0.63 -6.90
CA TRP A 47 15.72 -1.61 -6.00
C TRP A 47 16.81 -2.27 -5.15
N LYS A 48 16.56 -2.43 -3.85
CA LYS A 48 17.32 -3.34 -2.99
C LYS A 48 17.29 -4.77 -3.61
N PRO A 49 18.27 -5.63 -3.25
CA PRO A 49 18.21 -7.04 -3.62
C PRO A 49 16.88 -7.66 -3.18
N GLY A 50 16.35 -8.54 -4.02
CA GLY A 50 15.14 -9.30 -3.69
C GLY A 50 15.34 -10.19 -2.47
N LEU A 51 14.28 -10.36 -1.69
CA LEU A 51 14.33 -11.16 -0.47
C LEU A 51 14.31 -12.66 -0.79
N PRO A 52 15.20 -13.47 -0.18
CA PRO A 52 15.10 -14.92 -0.29
C PRO A 52 13.85 -15.42 0.46
N GLN A 53 13.29 -16.56 0.03
CA GLN A 53 12.05 -17.10 0.61
C GLN A 53 12.14 -17.31 2.12
N VAL A 54 13.31 -17.70 2.64
CA VAL A 54 13.54 -17.86 4.09
C VAL A 54 13.39 -16.55 4.86
N GLU A 55 13.77 -15.43 4.27
CA GLU A 55 13.61 -14.11 4.90
C GLU A 55 12.14 -13.67 4.84
N ILE A 56 11.45 -13.94 3.74
CA ILE A 56 10.00 -13.70 3.63
C ILE A 56 9.24 -14.53 4.67
N ASP A 57 9.61 -15.80 4.86
CA ASP A 57 9.00 -16.67 5.88
C ASP A 57 9.24 -16.13 7.30
N ARG A 58 10.44 -15.58 7.59
CA ARG A 58 10.74 -14.89 8.85
C ARG A 58 9.85 -13.68 9.03
N ILE A 59 9.72 -12.86 7.99
CA ILE A 59 8.90 -11.64 8.00
C ILE A 59 7.43 -11.98 8.26
N GLU A 60 6.87 -12.98 7.58
CA GLU A 60 5.48 -13.42 7.80
C GLU A 60 5.24 -13.93 9.23
N ALA A 61 6.22 -14.66 9.79
CA ALA A 61 6.13 -15.17 11.16
C ALA A 61 6.14 -14.05 12.20
N GLU A 62 6.96 -13.01 11.99
CA GLU A 62 7.05 -11.84 12.87
C GLU A 62 5.85 -10.89 12.68
N PHE A 63 5.38 -10.71 11.44
CA PHE A 63 4.18 -9.94 11.12
C PHE A 63 2.89 -10.61 11.61
N GLY A 64 2.90 -11.94 11.76
CA GLY A 64 1.76 -12.74 12.21
C GLY A 64 0.74 -13.04 11.12
N ALA A 65 1.09 -12.91 9.84
CA ALA A 65 0.20 -13.22 8.73
C ALA A 65 0.96 -13.70 7.47
N LYS A 66 0.31 -14.55 6.68
CA LYS A 66 0.84 -15.03 5.40
C LYS A 66 0.59 -14.03 4.29
N PHE A 67 1.62 -13.73 3.52
CA PHE A 67 1.52 -12.84 2.38
C PHE A 67 0.90 -13.58 1.19
N PRO A 68 0.09 -12.89 0.36
CA PRO A 68 -0.32 -13.43 -0.92
C PRO A 68 0.90 -13.85 -1.76
N GLY A 69 0.77 -14.93 -2.51
CA GLY A 69 1.90 -15.49 -3.29
C GLY A 69 2.52 -14.48 -4.26
N GLU A 70 1.71 -13.59 -4.83
CA GLU A 70 2.18 -12.52 -5.72
C GLU A 70 3.02 -11.47 -4.98
N TYR A 71 2.69 -11.16 -3.72
CA TYR A 71 3.49 -10.27 -2.90
C TYR A 71 4.82 -10.90 -2.51
N ARG A 72 4.86 -12.22 -2.29
CA ARG A 72 6.14 -12.95 -2.11
C ARG A 72 7.02 -12.84 -3.35
N ALA A 73 6.45 -12.94 -4.55
CA ALA A 73 7.17 -12.75 -5.81
C ALA A 73 7.62 -11.29 -6.01
N PHE A 74 6.80 -10.33 -5.59
CA PHE A 74 7.17 -8.92 -5.54
C PHE A 74 8.39 -8.72 -4.65
N LEU A 75 8.36 -9.17 -3.38
CA LEU A 75 9.49 -9.03 -2.45
C LEU A 75 10.76 -9.74 -2.93
N ALA A 76 10.62 -10.88 -3.59
CA ALA A 76 11.73 -11.62 -4.18
C ALA A 76 12.42 -10.89 -5.36
N THR A 77 11.87 -9.76 -5.83
CA THR A 77 12.36 -9.05 -7.02
C THR A 77 12.55 -7.55 -6.79
N LEU A 78 11.56 -6.93 -6.16
CA LEU A 78 11.29 -5.51 -6.02
C LEU A 78 11.15 -5.10 -4.53
N ASN A 79 11.82 -5.81 -3.60
CA ASN A 79 11.78 -5.59 -2.14
C ASN A 79 11.37 -4.17 -1.71
N ALA A 80 12.29 -3.20 -1.84
CA ALA A 80 12.06 -1.78 -1.62
C ALA A 80 13.14 -0.96 -2.35
N PRO A 81 12.92 0.33 -2.64
CA PRO A 81 13.96 1.24 -3.09
C PRO A 81 15.14 1.34 -2.10
N ASP A 82 16.34 1.56 -2.61
CA ASP A 82 17.57 1.71 -1.80
C ASP A 82 17.76 3.12 -1.24
N ARG A 83 16.91 4.07 -1.66
CA ARG A 83 16.89 5.46 -1.24
C ARG A 83 15.48 5.88 -0.86
N PRO A 84 15.32 6.70 0.19
CA PRO A 84 14.04 7.26 0.52
C PRO A 84 13.60 8.26 -0.57
N ALA A 85 12.30 8.40 -0.74
CA ALA A 85 11.72 9.44 -1.59
C ALA A 85 11.58 10.76 -0.81
N HIS A 86 11.58 11.87 -1.54
CA HIS A 86 11.30 13.19 -0.98
C HIS A 86 9.79 13.43 -1.00
N TRP A 87 9.22 13.76 0.16
CA TRP A 87 7.79 13.97 0.32
C TRP A 87 7.44 15.45 0.45
N TYR A 88 6.35 15.85 -0.20
CA TYR A 88 5.80 17.20 -0.15
C TYR A 88 4.31 17.10 0.16
N LEU A 89 3.92 17.52 1.36
CA LEU A 89 2.56 17.35 1.88
C LEU A 89 1.95 18.69 2.27
N TYR A 90 0.63 18.75 2.33
CA TYR A 90 -0.07 19.92 2.85
C TYR A 90 0.22 20.13 4.33
N GLN A 91 0.66 21.33 4.67
CA GLN A 91 0.67 21.89 6.01
C GLN A 91 -0.30 23.07 6.03
N GLY A 92 -1.56 22.80 6.40
CA GLY A 92 -2.66 23.74 6.17
C GLY A 92 -2.94 23.89 4.68
N SER A 93 -2.89 25.12 4.16
CA SER A 93 -3.15 25.42 2.73
C SER A 93 -1.89 25.43 1.86
N VAL A 94 -0.71 25.15 2.42
CA VAL A 94 0.58 25.25 1.72
C VAL A 94 1.22 23.87 1.63
N ILE A 95 1.79 23.54 0.48
CA ILE A 95 2.61 22.33 0.32
C ILE A 95 4.02 22.63 0.82
N GLU A 96 4.50 21.81 1.75
CA GLU A 96 5.80 21.91 2.40
C GLU A 96 6.54 20.57 2.37
N PRO A 97 7.88 20.56 2.48
CA PRO A 97 8.62 19.33 2.69
C PRO A 97 8.13 18.56 3.92
N ALA A 98 7.98 17.26 3.76
CA ALA A 98 7.73 16.30 4.82
C ALA A 98 8.96 15.38 4.98
N PRO A 99 9.07 14.63 6.10
CA PRO A 99 10.18 13.70 6.27
C PRO A 99 10.29 12.72 5.09
N ASP A 100 11.50 12.58 4.59
CA ASP A 100 11.82 11.59 3.56
C ASP A 100 11.45 10.18 4.03
N GLY A 101 11.05 9.33 3.09
CA GLY A 101 10.63 7.97 3.43
C GLY A 101 10.36 7.10 2.21
N ASN A 102 10.30 5.80 2.45
CA ASN A 102 10.09 4.83 1.38
C ASN A 102 8.66 4.93 0.82
N ILE A 103 8.55 4.86 -0.51
CA ILE A 103 7.26 4.77 -1.20
C ILE A 103 6.68 3.36 -1.04
N PHE A 104 7.49 2.33 -1.31
CA PHE A 104 7.16 0.92 -1.08
C PHE A 104 7.54 0.50 0.35
N CYS A 105 6.80 -0.45 0.92
CA CYS A 105 7.10 -0.93 2.26
C CYS A 105 8.42 -1.71 2.30
N ASP A 106 9.37 -1.24 3.10
CA ASP A 106 10.58 -1.99 3.41
C ASP A 106 10.42 -2.80 4.70
N TRP A 107 10.42 -4.12 4.56
CA TRP A 107 10.29 -5.06 5.67
C TRP A 107 11.61 -5.32 6.42
N THR A 108 12.74 -4.89 5.85
CA THR A 108 14.07 -5.17 6.41
C THR A 108 14.52 -4.15 7.46
N GLU A 109 13.86 -2.99 7.51
CA GLU A 109 14.14 -1.90 8.44
C GLU A 109 13.24 -2.00 9.68
N ASP A 110 13.34 -3.13 10.40
CA ASP A 110 12.59 -3.40 11.64
C ASP A 110 11.08 -3.11 11.50
N PHE A 111 10.43 -3.47 10.38
CA PHE A 111 8.99 -3.24 10.17
C PHE A 111 8.53 -1.78 10.34
N ALA A 112 9.43 -0.79 10.26
CA ALA A 112 9.11 0.60 10.53
C ALA A 112 8.03 1.14 9.56
N ASP A 113 8.12 0.75 8.28
CA ASP A 113 7.15 1.11 7.25
C ASP A 113 5.79 0.43 7.48
N ALA A 114 5.78 -0.86 7.83
CA ALA A 114 4.55 -1.59 8.14
C ALA A 114 3.81 -0.99 9.34
N ARG A 115 4.52 -0.70 10.43
CA ARG A 115 3.94 -0.01 11.59
C ARG A 115 3.47 1.41 11.26
N ARG A 116 4.18 2.12 10.37
CA ARG A 116 3.74 3.45 9.90
C ARG A 116 2.44 3.35 9.09
N ALA A 117 2.30 2.34 8.24
CA ALA A 117 1.09 2.10 7.47
C ALA A 117 -0.10 1.77 8.39
N GLU A 118 0.08 0.90 9.38
CA GLU A 118 -0.95 0.56 10.38
C GLU A 118 -1.39 1.80 11.18
N ARG A 119 -0.44 2.61 11.67
CA ARG A 119 -0.77 3.88 12.35
C ARG A 119 -1.55 4.82 11.46
N LYS A 120 -1.20 4.93 10.17
CA LYS A 120 -1.92 5.77 9.21
C LYS A 120 -3.36 5.28 9.01
N LEU A 121 -3.57 3.96 8.85
CA LEU A 121 -4.91 3.36 8.77
C LEU A 121 -5.76 3.72 9.98
N ILE A 122 -5.25 3.46 11.19
CA ILE A 122 -5.96 3.77 12.44
C ILE A 122 -6.29 5.27 12.52
N SER A 123 -5.30 6.13 12.27
CA SER A 123 -5.48 7.59 12.36
C SER A 123 -6.50 8.12 11.34
N GLY A 124 -6.53 7.56 10.13
CA GLY A 124 -7.46 7.97 9.10
C GLY A 124 -8.90 7.57 9.42
N ILE A 125 -9.11 6.31 9.85
CA ILE A 125 -10.44 5.84 10.27
C ILE A 125 -10.93 6.63 11.48
N LEU A 126 -10.06 6.84 12.49
CA LEU A 126 -10.39 7.63 13.66
C LEU A 126 -10.80 9.06 13.29
N PHE A 127 -10.08 9.70 12.36
CA PHE A 127 -10.44 11.03 11.87
C PHE A 127 -11.87 11.07 11.33
N ASP A 128 -12.26 10.12 10.48
CA ASP A 128 -13.62 10.09 9.91
C ASP A 128 -14.68 9.81 10.97
N VAL A 129 -14.39 8.95 11.95
CA VAL A 129 -15.29 8.70 13.08
C VAL A 129 -15.47 9.95 13.94
N GLU A 130 -14.39 10.66 14.28
CA GLU A 130 -14.43 11.88 15.10
C GLU A 130 -15.21 13.00 14.42
N HIS A 131 -15.13 13.11 13.09
CA HIS A 131 -15.89 14.08 12.29
C HIS A 131 -17.30 13.58 11.93
N GLY A 132 -17.71 12.40 12.41
CA GLY A 132 -19.06 11.88 12.26
C GLY A 132 -19.39 11.39 10.85
N ALA A 133 -18.38 11.09 10.03
CA ALA A 133 -18.58 10.57 8.68
C ALA A 133 -19.04 9.10 8.68
N ILE A 134 -18.63 8.32 9.68
CA ILE A 134 -18.89 6.87 9.74
C ILE A 134 -19.10 6.33 11.16
N TRP A 135 -19.97 5.33 11.28
CA TRP A 135 -20.08 4.40 12.40
C TRP A 135 -20.89 3.17 11.95
N GLN A 136 -20.38 1.96 12.11
CA GLN A 136 -21.09 0.72 11.76
C GLN A 136 -21.72 0.08 13.00
N ASP A 137 -22.89 -0.54 12.84
CA ASP A 137 -23.58 -1.21 13.94
C ASP A 137 -22.74 -2.37 14.53
N GLU A 138 -21.97 -3.05 13.67
CA GLU A 138 -21.05 -4.14 14.01
C GLU A 138 -19.91 -3.69 14.92
N TRP A 139 -19.62 -2.39 14.98
CA TRP A 139 -18.59 -1.83 15.86
C TRP A 139 -19.09 -1.65 17.30
N GLY A 140 -20.38 -1.91 17.53
CA GLY A 140 -21.01 -1.82 18.84
C GLY A 140 -21.35 -0.39 19.24
N ILE A 141 -21.43 -0.16 20.56
CA ILE A 141 -21.83 1.12 21.11
C ILE A 141 -20.68 2.11 20.99
N ARG A 142 -20.93 3.25 20.34
CA ARG A 142 -19.96 4.33 20.20
C ARG A 142 -19.54 4.91 21.56
N PRO A 143 -18.26 4.85 21.94
CA PRO A 143 -17.76 5.55 23.13
C PRO A 143 -17.95 7.06 23.01
N ARG A 144 -18.21 7.72 24.14
CA ARG A 144 -18.36 9.19 24.19
C ARG A 144 -17.05 9.91 24.48
N ASP A 145 -16.14 9.26 25.19
CA ASP A 145 -14.83 9.79 25.47
C ASP A 145 -13.89 9.56 24.26
N HIS A 146 -13.10 10.58 23.92
CA HIS A 146 -12.21 10.53 22.75
C HIS A 146 -11.09 9.49 22.91
N SER A 147 -10.55 9.32 24.14
CA SER A 147 -9.51 8.32 24.38
C SER A 147 -10.08 6.91 24.32
N GLU A 148 -11.28 6.69 24.85
CA GLU A 148 -11.99 5.41 24.73
C GLU A 148 -12.35 5.10 23.25
N LEU A 149 -12.77 6.11 22.50
CA LEU A 149 -13.06 5.99 21.07
C LEU A 149 -11.80 5.59 20.27
N ALA A 150 -10.68 6.27 20.51
CA ALA A 150 -9.41 5.96 19.85
C ALA A 150 -8.93 4.54 20.19
N ALA A 151 -9.02 4.12 21.47
CA ALA A 151 -8.68 2.78 21.90
C ALA A 151 -9.59 1.71 21.26
N HIS A 152 -10.89 2.02 21.13
CA HIS A 152 -11.87 1.14 20.50
C HIS A 152 -11.57 0.94 19.00
N ILE A 153 -11.36 2.02 18.25
CA ILE A 153 -11.01 1.94 16.83
C ILE A 153 -9.68 1.21 16.62
N THR A 154 -8.67 1.51 17.45
CA THR A 154 -7.38 0.81 17.43
C THR A 154 -7.59 -0.70 17.61
N SER A 155 -8.38 -1.09 18.61
CA SER A 155 -8.67 -2.50 18.88
C SER A 155 -9.41 -3.18 17.72
N LEU A 156 -10.37 -2.51 17.08
CA LEU A 156 -11.07 -3.06 15.92
C LEU A 156 -10.10 -3.33 14.75
N VAL A 157 -9.21 -2.38 14.44
CA VAL A 157 -8.21 -2.52 13.37
C VAL A 157 -7.18 -3.61 13.70
N GLU A 158 -6.70 -3.67 14.95
CA GLU A 158 -5.71 -4.66 15.39
C GLU A 158 -6.25 -6.11 15.32
N ASN A 159 -7.56 -6.28 15.55
CA ASN A 159 -8.23 -7.58 15.49
C ASN A 159 -8.81 -7.92 14.10
N ALA A 160 -8.78 -6.97 13.16
CA ALA A 160 -9.16 -7.21 11.77
C ALA A 160 -8.12 -8.10 11.06
N PRO A 161 -8.49 -8.78 9.95
CA PRO A 161 -7.53 -9.44 9.07
C PRO A 161 -6.41 -8.48 8.68
N LYS A 162 -5.16 -8.93 8.79
CA LYS A 162 -4.00 -8.07 8.56
C LYS A 162 -3.95 -7.58 7.11
N LEU A 163 -3.64 -6.30 6.95
CA LEU A 163 -3.37 -5.69 5.66
C LEU A 163 -1.86 -5.65 5.41
N VAL A 164 -1.44 -6.10 4.24
CA VAL A 164 -0.04 -6.07 3.79
C VAL A 164 0.17 -4.77 3.00
N PRO A 165 0.96 -3.80 3.52
CA PRO A 165 1.22 -2.55 2.81
C PRO A 165 2.07 -2.79 1.56
N LEU A 166 1.61 -2.31 0.41
CA LEU A 166 2.36 -2.35 -0.84
C LEU A 166 3.15 -1.04 -1.01
N HIS A 167 2.44 0.07 -1.23
CA HIS A 167 2.99 1.42 -1.27
C HIS A 167 1.90 2.46 -0.93
N SER A 168 2.29 3.62 -0.40
CA SER A 168 1.36 4.71 -0.09
C SER A 168 0.11 4.24 0.70
N HIS A 169 -1.06 4.22 0.07
CA HIS A 169 -2.34 3.78 0.62
C HIS A 169 -2.89 2.52 -0.09
N ARG A 170 -2.00 1.73 -0.70
CA ARG A 170 -2.30 0.45 -1.35
C ARG A 170 -1.98 -0.71 -0.43
N PHE A 171 -2.93 -1.62 -0.30
CA PHE A 171 -2.85 -2.76 0.61
C PHE A 171 -3.34 -4.04 -0.07
N LEU A 172 -2.81 -5.17 0.37
CA LEU A 172 -3.37 -6.49 0.09
C LEU A 172 -3.99 -7.05 1.38
N VAL A 173 -4.97 -7.93 1.26
CA VAL A 173 -5.53 -8.64 2.42
C VAL A 173 -4.73 -9.92 2.66
N ALA A 174 -4.09 -10.04 3.84
CA ALA A 174 -3.33 -11.22 4.19
C ALA A 174 -4.26 -12.43 4.39
N GLY A 175 -3.84 -13.61 3.91
CA GLY A 175 -4.58 -14.86 4.07
C GLY A 175 -5.86 -14.99 3.23
N LEU A 176 -6.16 -14.02 2.35
CA LEU A 176 -7.27 -14.12 1.40
C LEU A 176 -6.83 -14.99 0.20
N ASP A 177 -7.54 -16.09 -0.04
CA ASP A 177 -7.21 -17.07 -1.09
C ASP A 177 -7.75 -16.64 -2.46
N LEU A 178 -7.25 -15.51 -2.95
CA LEU A 178 -7.52 -14.99 -4.29
C LEU A 178 -6.21 -14.92 -5.09
N GLU A 179 -6.21 -15.51 -6.29
CA GLU A 179 -5.12 -15.40 -7.27
C GLU A 179 -5.73 -14.96 -8.62
N PRO A 180 -5.40 -13.76 -9.14
CA PRO A 180 -4.49 -12.75 -8.57
C PRO A 180 -5.01 -12.11 -7.27
N ALA A 181 -4.09 -11.57 -6.47
CA ALA A 181 -4.44 -10.95 -5.19
C ALA A 181 -4.92 -9.51 -5.42
N PRO A 182 -6.17 -9.16 -5.05
CA PRO A 182 -6.70 -7.83 -5.30
C PRO A 182 -5.99 -6.78 -4.44
N VAL A 183 -5.70 -5.64 -5.05
CA VAL A 183 -5.14 -4.49 -4.34
C VAL A 183 -6.28 -3.59 -3.90
N LEU A 184 -6.31 -3.28 -2.60
CA LEU A 184 -7.19 -2.29 -2.01
C LEU A 184 -6.51 -0.93 -1.98
N SER A 185 -7.28 0.13 -2.21
CA SER A 185 -6.89 1.49 -1.86
C SER A 185 -7.66 1.89 -0.61
N ILE A 186 -6.94 2.27 0.45
CA ILE A 186 -7.54 2.61 1.74
C ILE A 186 -7.08 4.00 2.16
N MET A 187 -8.00 4.96 2.04
CA MET A 187 -7.79 6.33 2.47
C MET A 187 -8.81 6.65 3.55
N GLN A 188 -8.33 6.75 4.79
CA GLN A 188 -9.21 6.92 5.94
C GLN A 188 -10.22 5.77 6.03
N SER A 189 -11.52 6.04 6.06
CA SER A 189 -12.56 5.00 6.05
C SER A 189 -13.00 4.55 4.64
N ASP A 190 -12.52 5.20 3.58
CA ASP A 190 -12.83 4.80 2.20
C ASP A 190 -11.93 3.64 1.77
N VAL A 191 -12.56 2.48 1.54
CA VAL A 191 -11.92 1.25 1.08
C VAL A 191 -12.48 0.92 -0.30
N ILE A 192 -11.64 0.90 -1.32
CA ILE A 192 -12.04 0.53 -2.68
C ILE A 192 -11.25 -0.67 -3.19
N TYR A 193 -11.91 -1.50 -3.99
CA TYR A 193 -11.24 -2.42 -4.90
C TYR A 193 -10.52 -1.59 -5.98
N TYR A 194 -9.19 -1.51 -5.89
CA TYR A 194 -8.40 -0.59 -6.70
C TYR A 194 -7.86 -1.24 -7.98
N ALA A 195 -7.35 -2.47 -7.88
CA ALA A 195 -6.79 -3.19 -9.01
C ALA A 195 -6.90 -4.71 -8.82
N GLU A 196 -6.99 -5.44 -9.93
CA GLU A 196 -7.07 -6.91 -9.96
C GLU A 196 -5.81 -7.60 -9.40
N SER A 197 -4.66 -6.94 -9.49
CA SER A 197 -3.34 -7.51 -9.18
C SER A 197 -2.31 -6.43 -8.88
N ILE A 198 -1.14 -6.84 -8.37
CA ILE A 198 -0.01 -5.94 -8.13
C ILE A 198 0.47 -5.32 -9.45
N GLU A 199 0.51 -6.06 -10.56
CA GLU A 199 0.97 -5.51 -11.86
C GLU A 199 0.04 -4.41 -12.38
N HIS A 200 -1.28 -4.61 -12.27
CA HIS A 200 -2.25 -3.60 -12.66
C HIS A 200 -2.14 -2.35 -11.77
N CYS A 201 -1.94 -2.54 -10.46
CA CYS A 201 -1.66 -1.45 -9.54
C CYS A 201 -0.38 -0.69 -9.92
N LEU A 202 0.72 -1.39 -10.22
CA LEU A 202 1.99 -0.76 -10.60
C LEU A 202 1.88 0.02 -11.92
N ALA A 203 1.19 -0.54 -12.92
CA ALA A 203 0.96 0.14 -14.19
C ALA A 203 0.12 1.41 -14.03
N ALA A 204 -0.90 1.37 -13.16
CA ALA A 204 -1.77 2.51 -12.89
C ALA A 204 -1.09 3.61 -12.05
N ASP A 205 -0.38 3.24 -10.98
CA ASP A 205 0.22 4.20 -10.04
C ASP A 205 1.58 4.73 -10.52
N PHE A 206 2.30 3.99 -11.37
CA PHE A 206 3.64 4.33 -11.82
C PHE A 206 3.85 4.21 -13.35
N PRO A 207 2.99 4.84 -14.17
CA PRO A 207 3.09 4.74 -15.63
C PRO A 207 4.43 5.26 -16.17
N ASP A 208 5.04 6.23 -15.48
CA ASP A 208 6.34 6.82 -15.84
C ASP A 208 7.52 5.86 -15.58
N LEU A 209 7.41 4.93 -14.62
CA LEU A 209 8.51 4.05 -14.23
C LEU A 209 8.73 2.91 -15.24
N ALA A 210 7.68 2.48 -15.94
CA ALA A 210 7.73 1.38 -16.87
C ALA A 210 6.90 1.67 -18.13
N PRO A 211 7.27 2.70 -18.92
CA PRO A 211 6.47 3.10 -20.07
C PRO A 211 6.36 1.96 -21.09
N GLY A 212 5.14 1.61 -21.46
CA GLY A 212 4.83 0.53 -22.42
C GLY A 212 4.94 -0.90 -21.85
N LEU A 213 5.17 -1.06 -20.54
CA LEU A 213 5.06 -2.35 -19.88
C LEU A 213 3.61 -2.61 -19.48
N GLU A 214 2.89 -3.32 -20.35
CA GLU A 214 1.51 -3.71 -20.07
C GLU A 214 1.45 -4.79 -19.00
N PRO A 215 0.51 -4.70 -18.04
CA PRO A 215 0.28 -5.79 -17.11
C PRO A 215 -0.22 -7.03 -17.89
N PRO A 216 0.16 -8.25 -17.46
CA PRO A 216 -0.32 -9.48 -18.07
C PRO A 216 -1.85 -9.57 -17.97
N GLU A 217 -2.49 -10.06 -19.03
CA GLU A 217 -3.94 -10.30 -19.02
C GLU A 217 -4.31 -11.27 -17.90
N VAL A 218 -5.28 -10.87 -17.07
CA VAL A 218 -5.82 -11.68 -15.99
C VAL A 218 -7.32 -11.83 -16.20
N THR A 219 -7.84 -13.03 -16.02
CA THR A 219 -9.28 -13.27 -15.94
C THR A 219 -9.66 -13.28 -14.47
N VAL A 220 -10.32 -12.22 -14.02
CA VAL A 220 -10.85 -12.11 -12.66
C VAL A 220 -12.37 -12.14 -12.73
N ASP A 221 -12.98 -13.03 -11.96
CA ASP A 221 -14.40 -12.91 -11.64
C ASP A 221 -14.54 -11.78 -10.62
N GLU A 222 -14.74 -10.57 -11.12
CA GLU A 222 -14.82 -9.35 -10.30
C GLU A 222 -15.96 -9.46 -9.26
N ALA A 223 -17.08 -10.08 -9.62
CA ALA A 223 -18.20 -10.25 -8.70
C ALA A 223 -17.82 -11.19 -7.53
N ALA A 224 -17.20 -12.33 -7.83
CA ALA A 224 -16.72 -13.24 -6.79
C ALA A 224 -15.60 -12.61 -5.93
N CYS A 225 -14.72 -11.82 -6.55
CA CYS A 225 -13.67 -11.08 -5.84
C CYS A 225 -14.28 -10.06 -4.86
N LEU A 226 -15.23 -9.25 -5.32
CA LEU A 226 -15.95 -8.28 -4.48
C LEU A 226 -16.74 -8.97 -3.37
N GLU A 227 -17.37 -10.12 -3.64
CA GLU A 227 -18.05 -10.91 -2.60
C GLU A 227 -17.07 -11.36 -1.52
N ALA A 228 -15.92 -11.91 -1.91
CA ALA A 228 -14.87 -12.32 -0.98
C ALA A 228 -14.31 -11.14 -0.17
N LEU A 229 -14.11 -9.98 -0.80
CA LEU A 229 -13.65 -8.75 -0.12
C LEU A 229 -14.69 -8.21 0.86
N ARG A 230 -15.98 -8.22 0.51
CA ARG A 230 -17.08 -7.82 1.40
C ARG A 230 -17.22 -8.75 2.60
N ALA A 231 -16.79 -10.01 2.48
CA ALA A 231 -16.78 -10.96 3.58
C ALA A 231 -15.58 -10.80 4.54
N VAL A 232 -14.58 -9.97 4.23
CA VAL A 232 -13.43 -9.72 5.10
C VAL A 232 -13.89 -8.95 6.35
N PRO A 233 -13.74 -9.50 7.57
CA PRO A 233 -14.17 -8.80 8.79
C PRO A 233 -13.56 -7.40 8.90
N PHE A 234 -14.37 -6.44 9.35
CA PHE A 234 -14.05 -5.01 9.44
C PHE A 234 -13.86 -4.31 8.08
N TRP A 235 -12.91 -4.75 7.25
CA TRP A 235 -12.60 -4.11 5.97
C TRP A 235 -13.71 -4.21 4.95
N GLY A 236 -14.39 -5.35 4.87
CA GLY A 236 -15.48 -5.59 3.92
C GLY A 236 -16.71 -4.72 4.17
N GLY A 237 -16.95 -4.33 5.43
CA GLY A 237 -18.01 -3.39 5.79
C GLY A 237 -17.72 -1.94 5.38
N LEU A 238 -16.43 -1.61 5.15
CA LEU A 238 -15.98 -0.30 4.67
C LEU A 238 -15.84 -0.25 3.14
N LEU A 239 -15.98 -1.38 2.44
CA LEU A 239 -15.81 -1.46 0.99
C LEU A 239 -16.95 -0.72 0.27
N SER A 240 -16.62 0.33 -0.46
CA SER A 240 -17.57 1.14 -1.23
C SER A 240 -17.99 0.53 -2.58
#